data_AF-V4LRP6-F1
#
_entry.id   AF-V4LRP6-F1
#
_cell.length_a   1.000
_cell.length_b   1.000
_cell.length_c   1.000
_cell.angle_alpha   90.00
_cell.angle_beta   90.00
_cell.angle_gamma   90.00
#
_symmetry.space_group_name_H-M   'P 1'
#
loop_
_entity.id
_entity.type
_entity.pdbx_description
1 polymer ?
#
loop_
_entity_poly.entity_id
_entity_poly.type
_entity_poly.pdbx_seq_one_letter_code
_entity_poly.pdbx_strand_id
1 'polypeptide(L)'
;MTEFGKTPYITVDEFREAGYKIVIFPVTTFRAAIKAIKDVLVELKQRGTQKHILDKLMTRQEFYELIGYYEYEKRDSQLAERAGKLLKGGH
;
A
#
# COMPACT_ATOMS: atom_id res chain seq x y z
N MET A 1 5.61 -14.03 -14.86
CA MET A 1 4.64 -13.35 -15.72
C MET A 1 4.99 -11.87 -15.79
N THR A 2 5.48 -11.37 -16.93
CA THR A 2 5.78 -9.94 -17.12
C THR A 2 4.97 -9.41 -18.29
N GLU A 3 4.52 -8.15 -18.20
CA GLU A 3 3.70 -7.52 -19.22
C GLU A 3 4.52 -7.21 -20.48
N PHE A 4 3.86 -7.27 -21.64
CA PHE A 4 4.40 -6.90 -22.95
C PHE A 4 5.62 -7.72 -23.39
N GLY A 5 5.80 -8.91 -22.81
CA GLY A 5 6.80 -9.89 -23.21
C GLY A 5 6.29 -10.85 -24.29
N LYS A 6 7.06 -11.92 -24.53
CA LYS A 6 6.71 -12.98 -25.48
C LYS A 6 5.85 -14.09 -24.87
N THR A 7 5.81 -14.19 -23.54
CA THR A 7 5.05 -15.24 -22.84
C THR A 7 3.56 -14.91 -22.85
N PRO A 8 2.68 -15.86 -23.24
CA PRO A 8 1.24 -15.69 -23.12
C PRO A 8 0.80 -15.42 -21.67
N TYR A 9 -0.27 -14.65 -21.49
CA TYR A 9 -0.82 -14.36 -20.18
C TYR A 9 -1.66 -15.54 -19.68
N ILE A 10 -1.01 -16.43 -18.94
CA ILE A 10 -1.67 -17.54 -18.24
C ILE A 10 -1.76 -17.26 -16.73
N THR A 11 -2.74 -17.86 -16.10
CA THR A 11 -3.04 -17.78 -14.67
C THR A 11 -2.00 -18.52 -13.83
N VAL A 12 -1.98 -18.22 -12.53
CA VAL A 12 -1.16 -18.97 -11.57
C VAL A 12 -1.53 -20.46 -11.55
N ASP A 13 -2.80 -20.79 -11.79
CA ASP A 13 -3.28 -22.17 -11.82
C ASP A 13 -2.77 -22.92 -13.04
N GLU A 14 -2.79 -22.32 -14.22
CA GLU A 14 -2.18 -22.89 -15.44
C GLU A 14 -0.65 -23.08 -15.28
N PHE A 15 0.04 -22.16 -14.61
CA PHE A 15 1.45 -22.37 -14.25
C PHE A 15 1.63 -23.56 -13.30
N ARG A 16 0.73 -23.72 -12.32
CA ARG A 16 0.77 -24.84 -11.38
C ARG A 16 0.56 -26.16 -12.10
N GLU A 17 -0.41 -26.23 -13.01
CA GLU A 17 -0.70 -27.41 -13.84
C GLU A 17 0.49 -27.77 -14.74
N ALA A 18 1.22 -26.76 -15.25
CA ALA A 18 2.45 -26.95 -16.01
C ALA A 18 3.69 -27.32 -15.14
N GLY A 19 3.53 -27.49 -13.83
CA GLY A 19 4.57 -27.95 -12.91
C GLY A 19 5.42 -26.85 -12.26
N TYR A 20 5.08 -25.56 -12.45
CA TYR A 20 5.79 -24.46 -11.80
C TYR A 20 5.37 -24.30 -10.33
N LYS A 21 6.35 -24.08 -9.46
CA LYS A 21 6.13 -23.89 -8.01
C LYS A 21 6.04 -22.43 -7.57
N ILE A 22 6.62 -21.53 -8.36
CA ILE A 22 6.67 -20.09 -8.08
C ILE A 22 6.48 -19.35 -9.39
N VAL A 23 5.67 -18.29 -9.35
CA VAL A 23 5.50 -17.33 -10.44
C VAL A 23 5.72 -15.94 -9.86
N ILE A 24 6.57 -15.15 -10.51
CA ILE A 24 6.80 -13.75 -10.14
C ILE A 24 6.09 -12.81 -11.10
N PHE A 25 5.66 -11.66 -10.60
CA PHE A 25 5.06 -10.54 -11.33
C PHE A 25 5.99 -9.32 -11.17
N PRO A 26 7.09 -9.25 -11.94
CA PRO A 26 8.27 -8.47 -11.53
C PRO A 26 8.02 -6.97 -11.37
N VAL A 27 7.19 -6.39 -12.24
CA VAL A 27 7.03 -4.93 -12.35
C VAL A 27 5.56 -4.50 -12.51
N THR A 28 4.61 -5.40 -12.29
CA THR A 28 3.18 -5.16 -12.51
C THR A 28 2.67 -3.98 -11.68
N THR A 29 2.92 -4.01 -10.37
CA THR A 29 2.51 -2.95 -9.43
C THR A 29 3.21 -1.63 -9.73
N PHE A 30 4.49 -1.68 -10.09
CA PHE A 30 5.27 -0.50 -10.46
C PHE A 30 4.73 0.19 -11.72
N ARG A 31 4.40 -0.59 -12.76
CA ARG A 31 3.78 -0.07 -13.99
C ARG A 31 2.42 0.56 -13.72
N ALA A 32 1.59 -0.07 -12.88
CA ALA A 32 0.31 0.49 -12.46
C ALA A 32 0.49 1.82 -11.70
N ALA A 33 1.43 1.87 -10.74
CA ALA A 33 1.73 3.06 -9.96
C ALA A 33 2.20 4.22 -10.86
N ILE A 34 3.14 3.98 -11.78
CA ILE A 34 3.62 5.02 -12.72
C ILE A 34 2.47 5.57 -13.57
N LYS A 35 1.55 4.71 -14.02
CA LYS A 35 0.40 5.15 -14.81
C LYS A 35 -0.52 6.07 -13.99
N ALA A 36 -0.83 5.71 -12.75
CA ALA A 36 -1.61 6.55 -11.85
C ALA A 36 -0.91 7.89 -11.55
N ILE A 37 0.39 7.86 -11.26
CA ILE A 37 1.21 9.06 -11.02
C ILE A 37 1.17 9.99 -12.24
N LYS A 38 1.35 9.45 -13.45
CA LYS A 38 1.26 10.24 -14.68
C LYS A 38 -0.09 10.96 -14.79
N ASP A 39 -1.19 10.26 -14.52
CA ASP A 39 -2.53 10.83 -14.66
C ASP A 39 -2.78 11.93 -13.60
N VAL A 40 -2.29 11.75 -12.36
CA VAL A 40 -2.28 12.78 -11.31
C VAL A 40 -1.48 14.02 -11.75
N LEU A 41 -0.28 13.83 -12.29
CA LEU A 41 0.57 14.94 -12.72
C LEU A 41 -0.04 15.73 -13.88
N VAL A 42 -0.73 15.06 -14.81
CA VAL A 42 -1.47 15.72 -15.90
C VAL A 42 -2.60 16.58 -15.35
N GLU A 43 -3.40 16.05 -14.41
CA GLU A 43 -4.50 16.78 -13.77
C GLU A 43 -3.99 18.04 -13.05
N LEU A 44 -2.93 17.89 -12.25
CA LEU A 44 -2.29 19.00 -11.54
C LEU A 44 -1.76 20.06 -12.52
N LYS A 45 -1.11 19.65 -13.61
CA LYS A 45 -0.58 20.57 -14.62
C LYS A 45 -1.69 21.35 -15.33
N GLN A 46 -2.81 20.69 -15.64
CA GLN A 46 -3.88 21.30 -16.43
C GLN A 46 -4.79 22.20 -15.60
N ARG A 47 -5.08 21.82 -14.35
CA ARG A 47 -6.12 22.47 -13.53
C ARG A 47 -5.58 23.13 -12.27
N GLY A 48 -4.32 22.89 -11.92
CA GLY A 48 -3.72 23.42 -10.69
C GLY A 48 -4.32 22.83 -9.41
N THR A 49 -5.12 21.76 -9.49
CA THR A 49 -5.78 21.15 -8.34
C THR A 49 -6.16 19.69 -8.62
N GLN A 50 -6.27 18.88 -7.57
CA GLN A 50 -6.62 17.45 -7.59
C GLN A 50 -8.12 17.17 -7.37
N LYS A 51 -8.97 18.21 -7.29
CA LYS A 51 -10.38 18.08 -6.90
C LYS A 51 -11.18 17.04 -7.70
N HIS A 52 -10.83 16.78 -8.96
CA HIS A 52 -11.56 15.84 -9.82
C HIS A 52 -11.00 14.41 -9.81
N ILE A 53 -10.00 14.13 -8.98
CA ILE A 53 -9.38 12.80 -8.87
C ILE A 53 -9.32 12.27 -7.44
N LEU A 54 -10.07 12.88 -6.52
CA LEU A 54 -10.06 12.48 -5.10
C LEU A 54 -10.49 11.03 -4.89
N ASP A 55 -11.40 10.52 -5.73
CA ASP A 55 -11.86 9.12 -5.77
C ASP A 55 -10.77 8.12 -6.18
N LYS A 56 -9.67 8.61 -6.76
CA LYS A 56 -8.52 7.80 -7.20
C LYS A 56 -7.36 7.82 -6.20
N LEU A 57 -7.47 8.60 -5.12
CA LEU A 57 -6.45 8.72 -4.10
C LEU A 57 -6.82 7.87 -2.89
N MET A 58 -5.82 7.25 -2.28
CA MET A 58 -5.98 6.60 -0.99
C MET A 58 -6.41 7.63 0.06
N THR A 59 -7.49 7.35 0.77
CA THR A 59 -7.97 8.16 1.87
C THR A 59 -7.02 8.07 3.07
N ARG A 60 -7.14 9.04 3.99
CA ARG A 60 -6.37 9.04 5.24
C ARG A 60 -6.65 7.78 6.07
N GLN A 61 -7.90 7.35 6.11
CA GLN A 61 -8.31 6.17 6.89
C GLN A 61 -7.69 4.90 6.33
N GLU A 62 -7.77 4.68 5.01
CA GLU A 62 -7.12 3.55 4.35
C GLU A 62 -5.60 3.56 4.57
N PHE A 63 -4.97 4.74 4.51
CA PHE A 63 -3.53 4.87 4.79
C PHE A 63 -3.20 4.49 6.24
N TYR A 64 -4.01 4.92 7.21
CA TYR A 64 -3.81 4.60 8.63
C TYR A 64 -3.97 3.12 8.94
N GLU A 65 -4.97 2.48 8.33
CA GLU A 65 -5.15 1.03 8.41
C GLU A 65 -3.96 0.31 7.79
N LEU A 66 -3.50 0.73 6.61
CA LEU A 66 -2.38 0.12 5.90
C LEU A 66 -1.07 0.15 6.70
N ILE A 67 -0.75 1.28 7.34
CA ILE A 67 0.49 1.42 8.11
C ILE A 67 0.34 0.98 9.57
N GLY A 68 -0.84 0.49 9.97
CA GLY A 68 -1.14 0.07 11.34
C GLY A 68 -1.08 1.20 12.36
N TYR A 69 -1.41 2.43 11.96
CA TYR A 69 -1.24 3.65 12.78
C TYR A 69 -1.83 3.52 14.19
N TYR A 70 -3.06 3.01 14.30
CA TYR A 70 -3.77 2.89 15.57
C TYR A 70 -3.16 1.84 16.52
N GLU A 71 -2.45 0.82 15.99
CA GLU A 71 -1.74 -0.14 16.83
C GLU A 71 -0.53 0.50 17.52
N TYR A 72 0.16 1.41 16.82
CA TYR A 72 1.24 2.19 17.41
C TYR A 72 0.72 3.14 18.50
N GLU A 73 -0.37 3.86 18.25
CA GLU A 73 -1.00 4.77 19.22
C GLU A 73 -1.44 4.02 20.50
N LYS A 74 -2.07 2.85 20.33
CA LYS A 74 -2.47 1.98 21.43
C LYS A 74 -1.27 1.52 22.25
N ARG A 75 -0.19 1.09 21.57
CA ARG A 75 1.03 0.63 22.24
C ARG A 75 1.70 1.75 23.02
N ASP A 76 1.75 2.96 22.46
CA ASP A 76 2.31 4.13 23.13
C ASP A 76 1.52 4.49 24.40
N SER A 77 0.19 4.52 24.31
CA SER A 77 -0.69 4.77 25.44
C SER A 77 -0.50 3.74 26.57
N GLN A 78 -0.37 2.46 26.22
CA GLN A 78 -0.10 1.39 27.21
C GLN A 78 1.28 1.54 27.86
N LEU A 79 2.28 1.98 27.10
CA LEU A 79 3.62 2.22 27.65
C LEU A 79 3.62 3.39 28.63
N ALA A 80 2.97 4.49 28.27
CA ALA A 80 2.81 5.66 29.13
C ALA A 80 2.08 5.31 30.44
N GLU A 81 1.01 4.51 30.37
CA GLU A 81 0.29 4.05 31.55
C GLU A 81 1.18 3.20 32.48
N ARG A 82 1.93 2.25 31.91
CA ARG A 82 2.86 1.41 32.67
C ARG A 82 3.96 2.24 33.33
N ALA A 83 4.55 3.19 32.61
CA ALA A 83 5.56 4.09 33.15
C ALA A 83 5.00 4.93 34.30
N GLY A 84 3.79 5.47 34.16
CA GLY A 84 3.11 6.20 35.22
C GLY A 84 2.86 5.36 36.48
N LYS A 85 2.51 4.06 36.34
CA LYS A 85 2.34 3.14 37.48
C LYS A 85 3.67 2.88 38.20
N LEU A 86 4.75 2.66 37.45
CA LEU A 86 6.09 2.43 38.03
C LEU A 86 6.60 3.64 38.80
N LEU A 87 6.40 4.85 38.27
CA LEU A 87 6.82 6.08 38.93
C LEU A 87 6.02 6.40 40.20
N LYS A 88 4.75 6.00 40.27
CA LYS A 88 3.88 6.21 41.44
C LYS A 88 4.04 5.17 42.55
N GLY A 89 4.58 3.98 42.24
CA GLY A 89 4.76 2.88 43.21
C GLY A 89 6.09 2.90 43.97
N GLY A 90 6.92 3.94 43.80
CA GLY A 90 8.25 4.08 44.42
C GLY A 90 8.31 4.90 45.71
N HIS A 91 7.18 5.06 46.42
CA HIS A 91 7.09 5.73 47.73
C HIS A 91 6.66 4.74 48.80
#